data_AF-A0A7S1U1E7-F1
#
_entry.id   AF-A0A7S1U1E7-F1
#
_cell.length_a   1.000
_cell.length_b   1.000
_cell.length_c   1.000
_cell.angle_alpha   90.00
_cell.angle_beta   90.00
_cell.angle_gamma   90.00
#
_symmetry.space_group_name_H-M   'P 1'
#
loop_
_entity.id
_entity.type
_entity.pdbx_description
1 polymer ?
#
loop_
_entity_poly.entity_id
_entity_poly.type
_entity_poly.pdbx_seq_one_letter_code
_entity_poly.pdbx_strand_id
1 'polypeptide(L)'
;MWGVASLPKRQALEMLERESKDYPNIFRTLAAAMKETCGGAGFLACALEDDYRGAEEGKVKIGGAVIIARDARFGGAAATGLGSTRLVECYADEAIALAQGLGLQLTCETELFDGACVPVASATFDGKGVAITVNEAKLPEASEADGKPNLPPHKASLHPAWEVKHADDYFKLTLAEKRALLARSGADVPRRGRGEAALDSALLPLLDENVRRDVQLMKALRAGDMERVSELSQNRSERGSVKMQLESAVADEDYALAAELQAKLDVLDRCRADITQVPQSRCPTGTKPRPDANAHPNPNPHPNPGEQDEGSYDPYLDADPWYLDNLEM
;
A
#
# COMPACT_ATOMS: atom_id res chain seq x y z
N MET A 1 -5.75 -28.58 6.89
CA MET A 1 -7.08 -27.96 6.96
C MET A 1 -7.27 -27.38 8.35
N TRP A 2 -7.37 -26.06 8.46
CA TRP A 2 -7.63 -25.39 9.73
C TRP A 2 -9.15 -25.33 9.91
N GLY A 3 -9.69 -26.12 10.84
CA GLY A 3 -11.05 -25.94 11.31
C GLY A 3 -11.09 -24.70 12.20
N VAL A 4 -11.71 -23.62 11.70
CA VAL A 4 -11.99 -22.43 12.50
C VAL A 4 -13.09 -22.80 13.48
N ALA A 5 -12.71 -23.17 14.71
CA ALA A 5 -13.66 -23.24 15.81
C ALA A 5 -14.07 -21.79 16.13
N SER A 6 -15.17 -21.33 15.57
CA SER A 6 -15.75 -20.04 15.88
C SER A 6 -16.24 -20.08 17.33
N LEU A 7 -15.56 -19.35 18.23
CA LEU A 7 -16.24 -18.91 19.43
C LEU A 7 -17.47 -18.10 19.00
N PRO A 8 -18.66 -18.37 19.58
CA PRO A 8 -19.83 -17.58 19.26
C PRO A 8 -19.48 -16.13 19.59
N LYS A 9 -19.53 -15.24 18.59
CA LYS A 9 -19.28 -13.80 18.70
C LYS A 9 -19.92 -13.17 19.95
N ARG A 10 -21.06 -13.73 20.38
CA ARG A 10 -21.82 -13.37 21.56
C ARG A 10 -21.10 -13.64 22.89
N GLN A 11 -20.36 -14.75 23.00
CA GLN A 11 -19.63 -15.13 24.21
C GLN A 11 -18.38 -14.27 24.42
N ALA A 12 -17.69 -13.93 23.33
CA ALA A 12 -16.59 -12.96 23.36
C ALA A 12 -17.09 -11.55 23.73
N LEU A 13 -18.26 -11.15 23.21
CA LEU A 13 -18.89 -9.87 23.55
C LEU A 13 -19.41 -9.84 24.99
N GLU A 14 -20.00 -10.93 25.51
CA GLU A 14 -20.45 -11.02 26.90
C GLU A 14 -19.28 -11.01 27.89
N MET A 15 -18.13 -11.61 27.53
CA MET A 15 -16.89 -11.48 28.32
C MET A 15 -16.37 -10.04 28.31
N LEU A 16 -16.38 -9.37 27.16
CA LEU A 16 -16.01 -7.94 27.03
C LEU A 16 -16.94 -7.00 27.83
N GLU A 17 -18.25 -7.27 27.85
CA GLU A 17 -19.23 -6.45 28.57
C GLU A 17 -19.16 -6.62 30.09
N ARG A 18 -18.92 -7.85 30.58
CA ARG A 18 -18.87 -8.16 32.02
C ARG A 18 -17.65 -7.57 32.72
N GLU A 19 -16.58 -7.37 31.95
CA GLU A 19 -15.30 -6.80 32.39
C GLU A 19 -15.26 -5.26 32.31
N SER A 20 -16.20 -4.63 31.61
CA SER A 20 -16.17 -3.18 31.27
C SER A 20 -16.31 -2.17 32.43
N LYS A 21 -16.55 -2.61 33.68
CA LYS A 21 -16.68 -1.69 34.83
C LYS A 21 -15.35 -1.29 35.48
N ASP A 22 -14.27 -2.01 35.19
CA ASP A 22 -12.91 -1.72 35.65
C ASP A 22 -11.93 -1.73 34.45
N TYR A 23 -12.26 -1.05 33.34
CA TYR A 23 -11.50 -1.01 32.06
C TYR A 23 -10.29 -1.97 32.00
N PRO A 24 -10.49 -3.29 31.91
CA PRO A 24 -9.39 -4.19 31.74
C PRO A 24 -8.82 -3.84 30.39
N ASN A 25 -7.52 -3.59 30.42
CA ASN A 25 -6.76 -3.25 29.25
C ASN A 25 -7.13 -4.24 28.14
N ILE A 26 -7.74 -3.75 27.05
CA ILE A 26 -8.28 -4.55 25.94
C ILE A 26 -7.26 -5.57 25.42
N PHE A 27 -5.97 -5.26 25.56
CA PHE A 27 -4.85 -6.11 25.21
C PHE A 27 -4.69 -7.34 26.12
N ARG A 28 -5.07 -7.26 27.40
CA ARG A 28 -5.13 -8.41 28.32
C ARG A 28 -6.25 -9.37 27.94
N THR A 29 -7.43 -8.85 27.63
CA THR A 29 -8.55 -9.67 27.15
C THR A 29 -8.19 -10.33 25.82
N LEU A 30 -7.54 -9.59 24.91
CA LEU A 30 -7.01 -10.14 23.66
C LEU A 30 -5.98 -11.26 23.89
N ALA A 31 -5.03 -11.07 24.82
CA ALA A 31 -4.03 -12.08 25.16
C ALA A 31 -4.66 -13.33 25.80
N ALA A 32 -5.66 -13.16 26.67
CA ALA A 32 -6.40 -14.26 27.27
C ALA A 32 -7.15 -15.05 26.20
N ALA A 33 -7.88 -14.35 25.31
CA ALA A 33 -8.57 -14.96 24.18
C ALA A 33 -7.59 -15.72 23.27
N MET A 34 -6.46 -15.13 22.89
CA MET A 34 -5.45 -15.82 22.07
C MET A 34 -4.92 -17.10 22.72
N LYS A 35 -4.65 -17.06 24.02
CA LYS A 35 -4.15 -18.24 24.75
C LYS A 35 -5.15 -19.38 24.71
N GLU A 36 -6.44 -19.07 24.86
CA GLU A 36 -7.54 -20.03 24.86
C GLU A 36 -7.85 -20.55 23.44
N THR A 37 -7.95 -19.65 22.45
CA THR A 37 -8.40 -20.01 21.09
C THR A 37 -7.30 -20.56 20.19
N CYS A 38 -6.05 -20.14 20.40
CA CYS A 38 -4.94 -20.44 19.50
C CYS A 38 -4.00 -21.52 20.05
N GLY A 39 -4.50 -22.37 20.96
CA GLY A 39 -3.78 -23.52 21.49
C GLY A 39 -2.48 -23.11 22.19
N GLY A 40 -2.58 -22.18 23.14
CA GLY A 40 -1.46 -21.69 23.92
C GLY A 40 -0.56 -20.69 23.20
N ALA A 41 -1.03 -20.05 22.12
CA ALA A 41 -0.28 -18.94 21.53
C ALA A 41 -0.30 -17.72 22.46
N GLY A 42 0.83 -17.02 22.51
CA GLY A 42 1.00 -15.82 23.31
C GLY A 42 1.85 -14.77 22.59
N PHE A 43 1.73 -13.54 23.06
CA PHE A 43 2.57 -12.44 22.64
C PHE A 43 3.95 -12.57 23.30
N LEU A 44 5.02 -12.48 22.52
CA LEU A 44 6.40 -12.67 22.98
C LEU A 44 7.13 -11.32 23.14
N ALA A 45 7.06 -10.47 22.12
CA ALA A 45 7.72 -9.17 22.09
C ALA A 45 6.99 -8.24 21.12
N CYS A 46 7.20 -6.93 21.30
CA CYS A 46 6.75 -5.90 20.37
C CYS A 46 7.97 -5.18 19.81
N ALA A 47 7.90 -4.75 18.56
CA ALA A 47 8.95 -4.01 17.87
C ALA A 47 8.39 -2.74 17.25
N LEU A 48 9.19 -1.67 17.26
CA LEU A 48 9.00 -0.49 16.42
C LEU A 48 9.92 -0.60 15.21
N GLU A 49 9.33 -0.46 14.02
CA GLU A 49 9.99 -0.62 12.73
C GLU A 49 9.74 0.62 11.87
N ASP A 50 10.56 0.84 10.84
CA ASP A 50 10.29 1.92 9.88
C ASP A 50 9.07 1.59 8.99
N ASP A 51 8.09 2.50 8.93
CA ASP A 51 6.88 2.37 8.11
C ASP A 51 7.04 3.06 6.76
N TYR A 52 7.53 2.28 5.80
CA TYR A 52 7.69 2.68 4.40
C TYR A 52 6.39 3.12 3.70
N ARG A 53 5.21 2.98 4.32
CA ARG A 53 3.88 3.30 3.74
C ARG A 53 3.60 4.78 3.56
N GLY A 54 4.53 5.68 3.87
CA GLY A 54 4.30 7.10 3.63
C GLY A 54 5.50 7.99 3.85
N ALA A 55 6.66 7.57 3.35
CA ALA A 55 7.80 8.48 3.17
C ALA A 55 7.43 9.54 2.13
N GLU A 56 6.62 10.52 2.52
CA GLU A 56 6.73 11.86 1.94
C GLU A 56 8.18 12.29 2.17
N GLU A 57 8.82 12.85 1.14
CA GLU A 57 10.24 13.23 1.20
C GLU A 57 10.54 13.95 2.52
N GLY A 58 11.36 13.31 3.38
CA GLY A 58 11.82 13.88 4.64
C GLY A 58 11.11 13.44 5.92
N LYS A 59 10.03 12.64 5.89
CA LYS A 59 9.35 12.17 7.12
C LYS A 59 9.48 10.66 7.33
N VAL A 60 10.15 10.27 8.41
CA VAL A 60 10.17 8.89 8.93
C VAL A 60 8.82 8.61 9.59
N LYS A 61 8.12 7.56 9.16
CA LYS A 61 6.90 7.09 9.85
C LYS A 61 7.25 5.87 10.67
N ILE A 62 6.83 5.84 11.93
CA ILE A 62 7.11 4.72 12.82
C ILE A 62 5.96 3.70 12.71
N GLY A 63 6.29 2.47 12.33
CA GLY A 63 5.42 1.31 12.33
C GLY A 63 5.59 0.47 13.59
N GLY A 64 4.68 -0.49 13.79
CA GLY A 64 4.75 -1.45 14.87
C GLY A 64 4.65 -2.89 14.37
N ALA A 65 5.28 -3.81 15.08
CA ALA A 65 5.07 -5.23 14.89
C ALA A 65 5.04 -5.98 16.22
N VAL A 66 4.36 -7.12 16.21
CA VAL A 66 4.15 -7.96 17.38
C VAL A 66 4.56 -9.38 17.03
N ILE A 67 5.42 -9.96 17.84
CA ILE A 67 5.87 -11.34 17.68
C ILE A 67 4.95 -12.23 18.51
N ILE A 68 4.25 -13.14 17.83
CA ILE A 68 3.39 -14.15 18.44
C ILE A 68 4.12 -15.48 18.39
N ALA A 69 4.25 -16.15 19.53
CA ALA A 69 4.83 -17.47 19.63
C ALA A 69 3.78 -18.48 20.09
N ARG A 70 3.77 -19.67 19.48
CA ARG A 70 2.98 -20.79 20.00
C ARG A 70 3.83 -21.59 20.99
N ASP A 71 3.26 -21.90 22.14
CA ASP A 71 3.92 -22.77 23.12
C ASP A 71 4.11 -24.18 22.54
N ALA A 72 5.36 -24.63 22.52
CA ALA A 72 5.77 -25.92 21.99
C ALA A 72 5.08 -27.11 22.69
N ARG A 73 4.61 -26.90 23.93
CA ARG A 73 3.86 -27.92 24.71
C ARG A 73 2.51 -28.30 24.10
N PHE A 74 1.95 -27.47 23.21
CA PHE A 74 0.70 -27.76 22.50
C PHE A 74 0.92 -28.36 21.09
N GLY A 75 2.17 -28.49 20.66
CA GLY A 75 2.54 -29.32 19.51
C GLY A 75 2.85 -30.72 20.00
N GLY A 76 2.06 -31.72 19.59
CA GLY A 76 2.22 -33.10 20.04
C GLY A 76 3.67 -33.60 19.94
N ALA A 77 4.16 -34.13 21.08
CA ALA A 77 5.37 -34.91 21.31
C ALA A 77 6.72 -34.34 20.77
N ALA A 78 7.58 -33.97 21.72
CA ALA A 78 9.04 -33.77 21.59
C ALA A 78 9.57 -32.43 21.04
N ALA A 79 8.96 -31.29 21.39
CA ALA A 79 9.50 -29.97 21.03
C ALA A 79 10.25 -29.30 22.20
N THR A 80 11.54 -29.63 22.37
CA THR A 80 12.51 -28.77 23.05
C THR A 80 12.88 -27.63 22.10
N GLY A 81 12.11 -26.55 22.10
CA GLY A 81 12.36 -25.37 21.26
C GLY A 81 11.27 -24.31 21.39
N LEU A 82 11.56 -23.06 21.02
CA LEU A 82 10.53 -22.05 20.76
C LEU A 82 9.63 -22.62 19.66
N GLY A 83 8.32 -22.73 19.91
CA GLY A 83 7.36 -23.16 18.90
C GLY A 83 7.30 -22.18 17.72
N SER A 84 6.44 -22.45 16.74
CA SER A 84 6.30 -21.59 15.56
C SER A 84 6.04 -20.13 15.96
N THR A 85 6.90 -19.21 15.52
CA THR A 85 6.73 -17.77 15.70
C THR A 85 6.08 -17.16 14.45
N ARG A 86 5.32 -16.08 14.64
CA ARG A 86 4.74 -15.26 13.58
C ARG A 86 4.91 -13.79 13.92
N LEU A 87 5.33 -13.00 12.95
CA LEU A 87 5.35 -11.55 13.02
C LEU A 87 3.98 -11.02 12.53
N VAL A 88 3.35 -10.16 13.32
CA VAL A 88 2.10 -9.49 12.98
C VAL A 88 2.32 -7.99 12.98
N GLU A 89 2.08 -7.36 11.83
CA GLU A 89 2.19 -5.92 11.69
C GLU A 89 0.97 -5.23 12.32
N CYS A 90 1.25 -4.13 13.01
CA CYS A 90 0.27 -3.30 13.71
C CYS A 90 0.69 -1.84 13.64
N TYR A 91 -0.12 -0.93 14.16
CA TYR A 91 0.30 0.46 14.31
C TYR A 91 1.26 0.59 15.51
N ALA A 92 2.09 1.63 15.51
CA ALA A 92 3.07 1.85 16.58
C ALA A 92 2.40 2.03 17.95
N ASP A 93 1.25 2.72 18.01
CA ASP A 93 0.44 2.87 19.22
C ASP A 93 -0.11 1.54 19.73
N GLU A 94 -0.54 0.64 18.83
CA GLU A 94 -0.98 -0.72 19.17
C GLU A 94 0.18 -1.55 19.74
N ALA A 95 1.37 -1.50 19.12
CA ALA A 95 2.56 -2.20 19.61
C ALA A 95 2.98 -1.71 21.01
N ILE A 96 2.99 -0.39 21.22
CA ILE A 96 3.33 0.23 22.51
C ILE A 96 2.30 -0.15 23.57
N ALA A 97 1.01 -0.06 23.24
CA ALA A 97 -0.05 -0.33 24.20
C ALA A 97 -0.16 -1.83 24.54
N LEU A 98 0.12 -2.73 23.59
CA LEU A 98 0.30 -4.16 23.83
C LEU A 98 1.49 -4.42 24.77
N ALA A 99 2.65 -3.83 24.47
CA ALA A 99 3.85 -3.99 25.28
C ALA A 99 3.61 -3.53 26.73
N GLN A 100 3.00 -2.35 26.90
CA GLN A 100 2.66 -1.79 28.21
C GLN A 100 1.60 -2.63 28.93
N GLY A 101 0.54 -3.05 28.23
CA GLY A 101 -0.59 -3.77 28.83
C GLY A 101 -0.25 -5.18 29.31
N LEU A 102 0.69 -5.83 28.62
CA LEU A 102 1.13 -7.20 28.87
C LEU A 102 2.50 -7.28 29.56
N GLY A 103 3.19 -6.15 29.76
CA GLY A 103 4.54 -6.12 30.33
C GLY A 103 5.58 -6.78 29.44
N LEU A 104 5.44 -6.66 28.12
CA LEU A 104 6.37 -7.23 27.14
C LEU A 104 7.52 -6.26 26.86
N GLN A 105 8.64 -6.81 26.40
CA GLN A 105 9.75 -6.01 25.91
C GLN A 105 9.36 -5.33 24.59
N LEU A 106 9.61 -4.01 24.52
CA LEU A 106 9.53 -3.23 23.30
C LEU A 106 10.94 -3.01 22.77
N THR A 107 11.21 -3.50 21.56
CA THR A 107 12.48 -3.30 20.84
C THR A 107 12.29 -2.26 19.74
N CYS A 108 13.35 -1.54 19.38
CA CYS A 108 13.33 -0.58 18.29
C CYS A 108 14.54 -0.83 17.40
N GLU A 109 14.38 -0.69 16.08
CA GLU A 109 15.52 -0.71 15.15
C GLU A 109 16.51 0.40 15.49
N THR A 110 17.81 0.09 15.46
CA THR A 110 18.88 1.03 15.82
C THR A 110 18.86 2.26 14.93
N GLU A 111 18.62 2.09 13.62
CA GLU A 111 18.56 3.19 12.66
C GLU A 111 17.40 4.14 12.95
N LEU A 112 16.23 3.59 13.30
CA LEU A 112 15.06 4.37 13.68
C LEU A 112 15.27 5.06 15.02
N PHE A 113 15.91 4.38 15.97
CA PHE A 113 16.26 4.96 17.26
C PHE A 113 17.25 6.12 17.07
N ASP A 114 18.35 5.93 16.35
CA ASP A 114 19.35 6.97 16.15
C ASP A 114 18.82 8.17 15.35
N GLY A 115 17.94 7.91 14.37
CA GLY A 115 17.35 8.95 13.52
C GLY A 115 16.20 9.74 14.17
N ALA A 116 15.45 9.13 15.09
CA ALA A 116 14.27 9.75 15.71
C ALA A 116 14.42 10.02 17.22
N CYS A 117 15.47 9.52 17.88
CA CYS A 117 15.64 9.76 19.30
C CYS A 117 15.93 11.23 19.58
N VAL A 118 15.20 11.76 20.55
CA VAL A 118 15.39 13.12 21.04
C VAL A 118 15.97 13.05 22.45
N PRO A 119 17.16 13.62 22.71
CA PRO A 119 17.75 13.59 24.02
C PRO A 119 16.89 14.43 24.99
N VAL A 120 16.33 13.76 25.99
CA VAL A 120 15.56 14.39 27.07
C VAL A 120 16.53 14.98 28.09
N ALA A 121 16.43 16.28 28.36
CA ALA A 121 17.24 16.97 29.38
C ALA A 121 16.75 16.65 30.80
N SER A 122 15.43 16.66 30.99
CA SER A 122 14.80 16.31 32.26
C SER A 122 13.36 15.84 32.04
N ALA A 123 12.89 14.95 32.91
CA ALA A 123 11.49 14.56 32.97
C ALA A 123 11.03 14.72 34.42
N THR A 124 10.01 15.54 34.66
CA THR A 124 9.42 15.75 35.98
C THR A 124 7.99 15.25 35.99
N PHE A 125 7.64 14.44 36.99
CA PHE A 125 6.29 13.93 37.19
C PHE A 125 5.60 14.74 38.28
N ASP A 126 4.52 15.44 37.94
CA ASP A 126 3.78 16.32 38.85
C ASP A 126 2.51 15.66 39.44
N GLY A 127 2.35 14.35 39.22
CA GLY A 127 1.16 13.59 39.62
C GLY A 127 -0.05 13.76 38.70
N LYS A 128 -0.03 14.73 37.78
CA LYS A 128 -1.06 14.94 36.74
C LYS A 128 -0.54 14.57 35.34
N GLY A 129 0.77 14.54 35.15
CA GLY A 129 1.42 14.16 33.91
C GLY A 129 2.94 14.12 34.03
N VAL A 130 3.59 13.84 32.89
CA VAL A 130 5.05 13.91 32.75
C VAL A 130 5.35 15.19 31.95
N ALA A 131 6.02 16.15 32.57
CA ALA A 131 6.62 17.26 31.86
C ALA A 131 8.02 16.86 31.40
N ILE A 132 8.23 16.85 30.08
CA ILE A 132 9.49 16.47 29.45
C ILE A 132 10.15 17.73 28.91
N THR A 133 11.35 18.04 29.39
CA THR A 133 12.19 19.10 28.84
C THR A 133 13.19 18.47 27.88
N VAL A 134 13.14 18.86 26.62
CA VAL A 134 14.04 18.38 25.57
C VAL A 134 15.30 19.24 25.54
N ASN A 135 16.46 18.62 25.31
CA ASN A 135 17.71 19.36 25.14
C ASN A 135 17.84 19.83 23.68
N GLU A 136 17.28 21.00 23.37
CA GLU A 136 17.26 21.53 22.00
C GLU A 136 18.67 21.76 21.43
N ALA A 137 19.66 22.07 22.29
CA ALA A 137 21.05 22.31 21.88
C ALA A 137 21.80 21.06 21.37
N LYS A 138 21.20 19.87 21.47
CA LYS A 138 21.74 18.60 20.96
C LYS A 138 20.81 17.91 19.97
N LEU A 139 19.72 18.56 19.56
CA LEU A 139 19.00 18.09 18.39
C LEU A 139 20.00 18.14 17.23
N PRO A 140 20.18 17.05 16.46
CA PRO A 140 20.93 17.15 15.22
C PRO A 140 20.27 18.28 14.44
N GLU A 141 21.02 19.36 14.18
CA GLU A 141 20.52 20.48 13.40
C GLU A 141 19.90 19.87 12.14
N ALA A 142 18.58 20.00 12.00
CA ALA A 142 17.89 19.67 10.78
C ALA A 142 18.49 20.62 9.74
N SER A 143 19.56 20.19 9.07
CA SER A 143 20.27 21.06 8.17
C SER A 143 19.26 21.46 7.10
N GLU A 144 18.92 22.75 7.07
CA GLU A 144 18.27 23.42 5.94
C GLU A 144 19.23 23.50 4.73
N ALA A 145 20.00 22.43 4.51
CA ALA A 145 20.72 22.21 3.28
C ALA A 145 19.73 21.54 2.32
N ASP A 146 19.75 21.94 1.06
CA ASP A 146 19.08 21.34 -0.10
C ASP A 146 19.41 19.83 -0.34
N GLY A 147 19.89 19.12 0.67
CA GLY A 147 20.19 17.70 0.66
C GLY A 147 19.14 16.94 1.45
N LYS A 148 18.40 16.09 0.74
CA LYS A 148 17.61 14.97 1.25
C LYS A 148 18.24 14.38 2.53
N PRO A 149 17.43 13.99 3.54
CA PRO A 149 17.96 13.40 4.76
C PRO A 149 18.96 12.31 4.40
N ASN A 150 20.13 12.35 5.05
CA ASN A 150 21.23 11.43 4.84
C ASN A 150 20.86 10.06 5.41
N LEU A 151 19.79 9.46 4.89
CA LEU A 151 19.58 8.03 4.98
C LEU A 151 20.78 7.38 4.31
N PRO A 152 21.30 6.26 4.84
CA PRO A 152 22.33 5.49 4.16
C PRO A 152 21.90 5.30 2.70
N PRO A 153 22.82 5.38 1.72
CA PRO A 153 22.47 5.27 0.31
C PRO A 153 21.84 3.90 0.08
N HIS A 154 20.51 3.82 0.14
CA HIS A 154 19.77 2.66 -0.31
C HIS A 154 20.11 2.53 -1.78
N LYS A 155 20.96 1.54 -2.06
CA LYS A 155 21.45 1.19 -3.39
C LYS A 155 20.25 1.05 -4.32
N ALA A 156 20.40 1.66 -5.50
CA ALA A 156 19.39 1.90 -6.53
C ALA A 156 18.49 3.11 -6.24
N SER A 157 18.70 4.17 -7.01
CA SER A 157 17.65 5.13 -7.34
C SER A 157 16.45 4.35 -7.85
N LEU A 158 15.53 4.00 -6.96
CA LEU A 158 14.32 3.27 -7.34
C LEU A 158 13.46 4.27 -8.11
N HIS A 159 13.45 4.09 -9.41
CA HIS A 159 12.61 4.85 -10.32
C HIS A 159 11.14 4.44 -10.13
N PRO A 160 10.16 5.21 -10.59
CA PRO A 160 8.77 4.78 -10.64
C PRO A 160 8.56 3.50 -11.47
N ALA A 161 7.44 2.81 -11.27
CA ALA A 161 7.15 1.53 -11.93
C ALA A 161 7.17 1.61 -13.46
N TRP A 162 6.75 2.73 -14.04
CA TRP A 162 6.75 2.94 -15.49
C TRP A 162 8.15 3.10 -16.11
N GLU A 163 9.20 3.23 -15.31
CA GLU A 163 10.59 3.34 -15.79
C GLU A 163 11.30 1.98 -15.88
N VAL A 164 10.68 0.89 -15.42
CA VAL A 164 11.20 -0.46 -15.61
C VAL A 164 11.12 -0.81 -17.10
N LYS A 165 12.27 -0.97 -17.76
CA LYS A 165 12.36 -1.17 -19.23
C LYS A 165 12.30 -2.63 -19.68
N HIS A 166 12.66 -3.57 -18.81
CA HIS A 166 12.79 -4.99 -19.14
C HIS A 166 12.07 -5.87 -18.12
N ALA A 167 11.45 -6.96 -18.61
CA ALA A 167 10.78 -7.93 -17.73
C ALA A 167 11.76 -8.66 -16.81
N ASP A 168 12.99 -8.92 -17.25
CA ASP A 168 14.01 -9.56 -16.41
C ASP A 168 14.36 -8.72 -15.18
N ASP A 169 14.40 -7.40 -15.34
CA ASP A 169 14.67 -6.49 -14.23
C ASP A 169 13.53 -6.55 -13.21
N TYR A 170 12.28 -6.67 -13.67
CA TYR A 170 11.13 -6.89 -12.79
C TYR A 170 11.27 -8.15 -11.92
N PHE A 171 11.77 -9.25 -12.48
CA PHE A 171 11.94 -10.51 -11.74
C PHE A 171 13.16 -10.53 -10.82
N LYS A 172 14.16 -9.66 -11.05
CA LYS A 172 15.30 -9.49 -10.14
C LYS A 172 14.95 -8.69 -8.89
N LEU A 173 13.84 -7.92 -8.92
CA LEU A 173 13.41 -7.11 -7.79
C LEU A 173 13.04 -7.97 -6.59
N THR A 174 13.60 -7.61 -5.44
CA THR A 174 13.21 -8.11 -4.13
C THR A 174 11.82 -7.60 -3.75
N LEU A 175 11.17 -8.25 -2.77
CA LEU A 175 9.87 -7.81 -2.25
C LEU A 175 9.91 -6.39 -1.67
N ALA A 176 11.05 -5.98 -1.10
CA ALA A 176 11.24 -4.63 -0.58
C ALA A 176 11.28 -3.60 -1.72
N GLU A 177 12.02 -3.89 -2.79
CA GLU A 177 12.11 -3.01 -3.96
C GLU A 177 10.78 -2.89 -4.70
N LYS A 178 10.03 -4.00 -4.87
CA LYS A 178 8.67 -3.96 -5.44
C LYS A 178 7.72 -3.05 -4.65
N ARG A 179 7.82 -3.06 -3.32
CA ARG A 179 7.02 -2.17 -2.45
C ARG A 179 7.44 -0.71 -2.58
N ALA A 180 8.73 -0.45 -2.62
CA ALA A 180 9.26 0.90 -2.83
C ALA A 180 8.86 1.47 -4.19
N LEU A 181 8.85 0.65 -5.25
CA LEU A 181 8.33 0.99 -6.58
C LEU A 181 6.85 1.40 -6.55
N LEU A 182 6.01 0.62 -5.85
CA LEU A 182 4.59 0.95 -5.67
C LEU A 182 4.40 2.28 -4.94
N ALA A 183 5.12 2.47 -3.83
CA ALA A 183 5.05 3.70 -3.04
C ALA A 183 5.43 4.93 -3.86
N ARG A 184 6.52 4.85 -4.64
CA ARG A 184 6.98 5.94 -5.52
C ARG A 184 6.05 6.22 -6.70
N SER A 185 5.34 5.20 -7.16
CA SER A 185 4.34 5.34 -8.22
C SER A 185 3.03 5.95 -7.71
N GLY A 186 2.94 6.26 -6.41
CA GLY A 186 1.75 6.86 -5.80
C GLY A 186 0.59 5.88 -5.62
N ALA A 187 0.83 4.57 -5.76
CA ALA A 187 -0.17 3.54 -5.60
C ALA A 187 -0.20 2.99 -4.16
N ASP A 188 -1.37 2.50 -3.74
CA ASP A 188 -1.53 1.89 -2.43
C ASP A 188 -0.69 0.61 -2.35
N VAL A 189 0.23 0.57 -1.37
CA VAL A 189 1.10 -0.59 -1.13
C VAL A 189 0.31 -1.66 -0.38
N PRO A 190 0.16 -2.89 -0.94
CA PRO A 190 -0.45 -4.00 -0.23
C PRO A 190 0.27 -4.33 1.09
N ARG A 191 -0.50 -4.64 2.14
CA ARG A 191 0.02 -5.06 3.46
C ARG A 191 1.01 -6.23 3.32
N ARG A 192 2.09 -6.28 4.12
CA ARG A 192 3.19 -7.23 3.87
C ARG A 192 2.73 -8.70 3.95
N GLY A 193 1.70 -8.99 4.76
CA GLY A 193 1.10 -10.32 4.91
C GLY A 193 0.28 -10.84 3.73
N ARG A 194 0.02 -10.04 2.69
CA ARG A 194 -0.69 -10.49 1.47
C ARG A 194 0.20 -11.26 0.49
N GLY A 195 1.51 -11.29 0.72
CA GLY A 195 2.48 -12.02 -0.09
C GLY A 195 2.83 -11.33 -1.42
N GLU A 196 3.68 -12.00 -2.21
CA GLU A 196 4.22 -11.47 -3.47
C GLU A 196 3.14 -11.30 -4.55
N ALA A 197 2.18 -12.22 -4.64
CA ALA A 197 1.12 -12.18 -5.64
C ALA A 197 0.30 -10.88 -5.57
N ALA A 198 0.05 -10.38 -4.35
CA ALA A 198 -0.68 -9.13 -4.18
C ALA A 198 0.15 -7.91 -4.61
N LEU A 199 1.45 -7.90 -4.31
CA LEU A 199 2.36 -6.85 -4.79
C LEU A 199 2.42 -6.82 -6.31
N ASP A 200 2.56 -7.99 -6.91
CA ASP A 200 2.59 -8.13 -8.36
C ASP A 200 1.28 -7.68 -9.02
N SER A 201 0.13 -8.02 -8.43
CA SER A 201 -1.17 -7.57 -8.95
C SER A 201 -1.36 -6.05 -8.89
N ALA A 202 -0.78 -5.39 -7.88
CA ALA A 202 -0.82 -3.94 -7.74
C ALA A 202 0.19 -3.24 -8.67
N LEU A 203 1.33 -3.88 -8.94
CA LEU A 203 2.43 -3.28 -9.71
C LEU A 203 2.23 -3.43 -11.22
N LEU A 204 1.68 -4.57 -11.69
CA LEU A 204 1.47 -4.85 -13.11
C LEU A 204 0.71 -3.73 -13.86
N PRO A 205 -0.38 -3.14 -13.34
CA PRO A 205 -1.09 -2.06 -14.04
C PRO A 205 -0.25 -0.79 -14.24
N LEU A 206 0.78 -0.57 -13.42
CA LEU A 206 1.61 0.64 -13.42
C LEU A 206 2.87 0.51 -14.30
N LEU A 207 3.20 -0.71 -14.74
CA LEU A 207 4.30 -0.95 -15.67
C LEU A 207 3.96 -0.47 -17.08
N ASP A 208 5.00 -0.28 -17.89
CA ASP A 208 4.83 -0.07 -19.33
C ASP A 208 4.10 -1.25 -19.98
N GLU A 209 3.27 -1.00 -21.00
CA GLU A 209 2.43 -2.03 -21.63
C GLU A 209 3.25 -3.24 -22.10
N ASN A 210 4.40 -2.98 -22.74
CA ASN A 210 5.25 -4.03 -23.29
C ASN A 210 5.84 -4.86 -22.15
N VAL A 211 6.37 -4.19 -21.11
CA VAL A 211 6.97 -4.85 -19.94
C VAL A 211 5.92 -5.63 -19.15
N ARG A 212 4.74 -5.06 -18.96
CA ARG A 212 3.59 -5.71 -18.33
C ARG A 212 3.23 -7.01 -19.05
N ARG A 213 3.15 -6.96 -20.38
CA ARG A 213 2.87 -8.12 -21.22
C ARG A 213 3.96 -9.17 -21.12
N ASP A 214 5.22 -8.78 -21.23
CA ASP A 214 6.37 -9.69 -21.15
C ASP A 214 6.43 -10.38 -19.77
N VAL A 215 6.17 -9.64 -18.70
CA VAL A 215 6.05 -10.21 -17.35
C VAL A 215 4.89 -11.21 -17.26
N GLN A 216 3.73 -10.90 -17.84
CA GLN A 216 2.59 -11.83 -17.89
C GLN A 216 2.90 -13.08 -18.70
N LEU A 217 3.59 -12.95 -19.83
CA LEU A 217 3.98 -14.05 -20.70
C LEU A 217 4.98 -14.97 -19.97
N MET A 218 6.01 -14.39 -19.34
CA MET A 218 6.97 -15.15 -18.53
C MET A 218 6.30 -15.86 -17.34
N LYS A 219 5.31 -15.23 -16.69
CA LYS A 219 4.53 -15.88 -15.62
C LYS A 219 3.70 -17.04 -16.13
N ALA A 220 3.00 -16.88 -17.26
CA ALA A 220 2.21 -17.94 -17.88
C ALA A 220 3.09 -19.12 -18.31
N LEU A 221 4.25 -18.84 -18.91
CA LEU A 221 5.26 -19.86 -19.25
C LEU A 221 5.75 -20.63 -18.02
N ARG A 222 6.09 -19.93 -16.92
CA ARG A 222 6.50 -20.57 -15.66
C ARG A 222 5.38 -21.40 -15.03
N ALA A 223 4.13 -21.01 -15.23
CA ALA A 223 2.95 -21.74 -14.76
C ALA A 223 2.55 -22.91 -15.68
N GLY A 224 3.11 -23.01 -16.89
CA GLY A 224 2.73 -23.99 -17.91
C GLY A 224 1.39 -23.70 -18.59
N ASP A 225 0.88 -22.48 -18.49
CA ASP A 225 -0.39 -22.06 -19.09
C ASP A 225 -0.19 -21.63 -20.55
N MET A 226 -0.20 -22.62 -21.44
CA MET A 226 0.05 -22.42 -22.88
C MET A 226 -1.10 -21.70 -23.59
N GLU A 227 -2.33 -21.82 -23.08
CA GLU A 227 -3.49 -21.11 -23.62
C GLU A 227 -3.28 -19.60 -23.44
N ARG A 228 -2.93 -19.19 -22.22
CA ARG A 228 -2.66 -17.78 -21.93
C ARG A 228 -1.45 -17.23 -22.69
N VAL A 229 -0.41 -18.03 -22.89
CA VAL A 229 0.73 -17.66 -23.74
C VAL A 229 0.30 -17.44 -25.19
N SER A 230 -0.55 -18.31 -25.73
CA SER A 230 -1.08 -18.17 -27.10
C SER A 230 -1.89 -16.87 -27.24
N GLU A 231 -2.82 -16.60 -26.33
CA GLU A 231 -3.61 -15.36 -26.32
C GLU A 231 -2.72 -14.11 -26.21
N LEU A 232 -1.74 -14.13 -25.31
CA LEU A 232 -0.75 -13.07 -25.13
C LEU A 232 0.30 -13.03 -26.26
N SER A 233 0.32 -13.97 -27.19
CA SER A 233 1.15 -13.88 -28.39
C SER A 233 0.36 -13.26 -29.55
N GLN A 234 -0.92 -13.60 -29.68
CA GLN A 234 -1.80 -13.17 -30.78
C GLN A 234 -2.26 -11.72 -30.61
N ASN A 235 -2.61 -11.28 -29.41
CA ASN A 235 -3.20 -9.96 -29.18
C ASN A 235 -2.14 -8.85 -29.01
N ARG A 236 -1.08 -8.83 -29.81
CA ARG A 236 0.02 -7.86 -29.64
C ARG A 236 -0.44 -6.45 -30.01
N SER A 237 -0.03 -5.48 -29.21
CA SER A 237 -0.22 -4.07 -29.54
C SER A 237 0.62 -3.70 -30.75
N GLU A 238 0.17 -2.72 -31.53
CA GLU A 238 0.93 -2.18 -32.67
C GLU A 238 2.30 -1.65 -32.22
N ARG A 239 2.38 -1.07 -31.02
CA ARG A 239 3.66 -0.66 -30.43
C ARG A 239 4.61 -1.83 -30.19
N GLY A 240 4.09 -2.93 -29.65
CA GLY A 240 4.87 -4.15 -29.43
C GLY A 240 5.33 -4.79 -30.73
N SER A 241 4.52 -4.76 -31.79
CA SER A 241 4.92 -5.27 -33.10
C SER A 241 6.01 -4.41 -33.75
N VAL A 242 5.88 -3.08 -33.70
CA VAL A 242 6.89 -2.14 -34.22
C VAL A 242 8.22 -2.30 -33.48
N LYS A 243 8.21 -2.46 -32.15
CA LYS A 243 9.44 -2.69 -31.36
C LYS A 243 10.15 -4.00 -31.76
N MET A 244 9.40 -5.08 -31.96
CA MET A 244 9.99 -6.35 -32.39
C MET A 244 10.55 -6.27 -33.82
N GLN A 245 9.84 -5.59 -34.72
CA GLN A 245 10.34 -5.36 -36.08
C GLN A 245 11.62 -4.53 -36.07
N LEU A 246 11.72 -3.54 -35.17
CA LEU A 246 12.92 -2.73 -34.97
C LEU A 246 14.08 -3.61 -34.50
N GLU A 247 13.87 -4.46 -33.48
CA GLU A 247 14.89 -5.39 -32.99
C GLU A 247 15.35 -6.38 -34.07
N SER A 248 14.43 -6.89 -34.91
CA SER A 248 14.77 -7.73 -36.06
C SER A 248 15.59 -6.97 -37.10
N ALA A 249 15.16 -5.76 -37.48
CA ALA A 249 15.85 -4.94 -38.46
C ALA A 249 17.28 -4.58 -38.04
N VAL A 250 17.48 -4.31 -36.74
CA VAL A 250 18.80 -4.08 -36.16
C VAL A 250 19.65 -5.35 -36.19
N ALA A 251 19.06 -6.51 -35.93
CA ALA A 251 19.76 -7.79 -36.01
C ALA A 251 20.15 -8.17 -37.45
N ASP A 252 19.32 -7.79 -38.42
CA ASP A 252 19.53 -8.01 -39.86
C ASP A 252 20.42 -6.90 -40.51
N GLU A 253 20.93 -5.95 -39.70
CA GLU A 253 21.74 -4.80 -40.12
C GLU A 253 21.05 -3.86 -41.15
N ASP A 254 19.72 -3.92 -41.27
CA ASP A 254 18.92 -3.00 -42.10
C ASP A 254 18.62 -1.71 -41.34
N TYR A 255 19.62 -0.83 -41.31
CA TYR A 255 19.53 0.45 -40.60
C TYR A 255 18.52 1.43 -41.21
N ALA A 256 18.17 1.28 -42.50
CA ALA A 256 17.18 2.15 -43.14
C ALA A 256 15.79 1.86 -42.59
N LEU A 257 15.41 0.58 -42.57
CA LEU A 257 14.15 0.12 -42.01
C LEU A 257 14.11 0.33 -40.48
N ALA A 258 15.23 0.13 -39.78
CA ALA A 258 15.31 0.42 -38.35
C ALA A 258 15.05 1.91 -38.02
N ALA A 259 15.56 2.85 -38.83
CA ALA A 259 15.33 4.27 -38.61
C ALA A 259 13.84 4.66 -38.81
N GLU A 260 13.17 4.09 -39.81
CA GLU A 260 11.72 4.30 -40.04
C GLU A 260 10.88 3.75 -38.88
N LEU A 261 11.20 2.54 -38.42
CA LEU A 261 10.51 1.92 -37.29
C LEU A 261 10.76 2.67 -35.98
N GLN A 262 11.96 3.20 -35.78
CA GLN A 262 12.27 4.05 -34.63
C GLN A 262 11.44 5.34 -34.65
N ALA A 263 11.34 6.00 -35.81
CA ALA A 263 10.49 7.19 -35.94
C ALA A 263 9.01 6.88 -35.69
N LYS A 264 8.53 5.73 -36.17
CA LYS A 264 7.16 5.25 -35.90
C LYS A 264 6.95 4.96 -34.40
N LEU A 265 7.93 4.35 -33.74
CA LEU A 265 7.89 4.08 -32.31
C LEU A 265 7.85 5.38 -31.49
N ASP A 266 8.66 6.38 -31.84
CA ASP A 266 8.67 7.69 -31.18
C ASP A 266 7.31 8.40 -31.27
N VAL A 267 6.61 8.26 -32.42
CA VAL A 267 5.24 8.78 -32.58
C VAL A 267 4.27 8.04 -31.66
N LEU A 268 4.32 6.70 -31.65
CA LEU A 268 3.47 5.88 -30.77
C LEU A 268 3.72 6.18 -29.28
N ASP A 269 4.96 6.47 -28.90
CA ASP A 269 5.33 6.86 -27.54
C ASP A 269 4.78 8.25 -27.18
N ARG A 270 4.73 9.20 -28.11
CA ARG A 270 4.12 10.52 -27.89
C ARG A 270 2.60 10.47 -27.80
N CYS A 271 1.95 9.63 -28.59
CA CYS A 271 0.50 9.42 -28.53
C CYS A 271 0.03 8.78 -27.21
N ARG A 272 0.95 8.28 -26.37
CA ARG A 272 0.65 7.82 -25.01
C ARG A 272 0.31 8.94 -24.03
N ALA A 273 0.66 10.20 -24.31
CA ALA A 273 0.31 11.32 -23.43
C ALA A 273 -1.21 11.60 -23.32
N ASP A 274 -2.04 10.72 -23.89
CA ASP A 274 -3.49 10.79 -23.97
C ASP A 274 -4.17 10.19 -22.71
N ILE A 275 -4.48 11.09 -21.77
CA ILE A 275 -5.65 11.23 -20.86
C ILE A 275 -6.19 10.02 -20.05
N THR A 276 -5.97 8.77 -20.44
CA THR A 276 -6.52 7.59 -19.74
C THR A 276 -5.60 7.02 -18.65
N GLN A 277 -4.31 7.40 -18.65
CA GLN A 277 -3.36 7.09 -17.58
C GLN A 277 -3.19 8.24 -16.58
N VAL A 278 -4.16 9.15 -16.44
CA VAL A 278 -4.22 9.99 -15.25
C VAL A 278 -4.31 9.00 -14.07
N PRO A 279 -3.25 8.84 -13.24
CA PRO A 279 -3.43 8.13 -11.99
C PRO A 279 -4.61 8.82 -11.33
N GLN A 280 -5.57 8.09 -10.77
CA GLN A 280 -6.68 8.68 -10.05
C GLN A 280 -6.09 9.59 -8.97
N SER A 281 -5.82 10.84 -9.35
CA SER A 281 -5.19 11.84 -8.55
C SER A 281 -6.33 12.20 -7.65
N ARG A 282 -6.29 11.59 -6.46
CA ARG A 282 -7.03 11.95 -5.27
C ARG A 282 -8.05 13.03 -5.61
N CYS A 283 -9.28 12.63 -5.95
CA CYS A 283 -10.38 13.54 -5.68
C CYS A 283 -10.14 13.95 -4.22
N PRO A 284 -9.88 15.23 -3.92
CA PRO A 284 -9.73 15.64 -2.54
C PRO A 284 -11.04 15.21 -1.89
N THR A 285 -10.97 14.19 -1.05
CA THR A 285 -12.10 13.75 -0.27
C THR A 285 -12.55 14.99 0.45
N GLY A 286 -13.73 15.48 0.05
CA GLY A 286 -14.28 16.71 0.56
C GLY A 286 -14.13 16.70 2.06
N THR A 287 -13.30 17.62 2.55
CA THR A 287 -13.44 18.16 3.89
C THR A 287 -14.89 18.64 3.95
N LYS A 288 -15.79 17.77 4.42
CA LYS A 288 -17.10 18.21 4.86
C LYS A 288 -16.81 19.35 5.84
N PRO A 289 -17.24 20.59 5.55
CA PRO A 289 -17.10 21.65 6.53
C PRO A 289 -17.77 21.14 7.80
N ARG A 290 -17.04 21.21 8.92
CA ARG A 290 -17.64 20.98 10.25
C ARG A 290 -18.87 21.88 10.33
N PRO A 291 -20.07 21.35 10.60
CA PRO A 291 -21.18 22.21 10.93
C PRO A 291 -20.82 22.92 12.23
N ASP A 292 -20.74 24.25 12.18
CA ASP A 292 -20.57 25.08 13.35
C ASP A 292 -21.66 24.73 14.37
N ALA A 293 -21.26 24.32 15.56
CA ALA A 293 -22.13 23.83 16.62
C ALA A 293 -22.99 24.93 17.27
N ASN A 294 -23.16 26.10 16.63
CA ASN A 294 -23.88 27.26 17.16
C ASN A 294 -24.79 27.95 16.12
N ALA A 295 -25.41 27.19 15.21
CA ALA A 295 -26.49 27.72 14.36
C ALA A 295 -27.86 27.32 14.93
N HIS A 296 -28.58 28.30 15.48
CA HIS A 296 -29.98 28.15 15.87
C HIS A 296 -30.85 27.79 14.64
N PRO A 297 -31.87 26.91 14.79
CA PRO A 297 -32.74 26.54 13.69
C PRO A 297 -33.70 27.70 13.36
N ASN A 298 -33.59 28.25 12.15
CA ASN A 298 -34.56 29.17 11.59
C ASN A 298 -35.71 28.36 10.93
N PRO A 299 -36.97 28.46 11.38
CA PRO A 299 -38.07 27.70 10.82
C PRO A 299 -38.73 28.51 9.70
N ASN A 300 -38.24 28.37 8.47
CA ASN A 300 -39.03 28.49 7.23
C ASN A 300 -38.11 28.46 5.99
N PRO A 301 -38.10 27.37 5.19
CA PRO A 301 -37.58 27.45 3.85
C PRO A 301 -38.72 27.80 2.88
N HIS A 302 -38.65 29.00 2.31
CA HIS A 302 -39.31 29.27 1.03
C HIS A 302 -38.49 28.60 -0.09
N PRO A 303 -39.12 28.03 -1.13
CA PRO A 303 -38.40 27.43 -2.24
C PRO A 303 -37.81 28.53 -3.12
N ASN A 304 -36.48 28.50 -3.29
CA ASN A 304 -35.79 29.30 -4.30
C ASN A 304 -36.01 28.64 -5.68
N PRO A 305 -36.56 29.36 -6.67
CA PRO A 305 -36.62 28.87 -8.04
C PRO A 305 -35.35 29.32 -8.77
N GLY A 306 -34.54 28.36 -9.22
CA GLY A 306 -33.47 28.68 -10.18
C GLY A 306 -32.14 27.99 -9.95
N GLU A 307 -32.12 26.68 -9.81
CA GLU A 307 -30.97 25.87 -10.23
C GLU A 307 -31.56 24.66 -10.97
N GLN A 308 -31.70 24.81 -12.29
CA GLN A 308 -31.99 23.70 -13.19
C GLN A 308 -30.73 22.84 -13.25
N ASP A 309 -30.85 21.64 -12.71
CA ASP A 309 -29.95 20.52 -12.91
C ASP A 309 -29.89 20.22 -14.41
N GLU A 310 -28.75 20.51 -15.05
CA GLU A 310 -28.46 20.12 -16.44
C GLU A 310 -28.32 18.60 -16.50
N GLY A 311 -29.45 17.92 -16.42
CA GLY A 311 -29.57 16.51 -16.78
C GLY A 311 -29.10 16.35 -18.23
N SER A 312 -28.20 15.39 -18.44
CA SER A 312 -27.70 14.96 -19.73
C SER A 312 -28.84 14.78 -20.73
N TYR A 313 -28.97 15.74 -21.65
CA TYR A 313 -29.89 15.65 -22.77
C TYR A 313 -29.40 14.54 -23.69
N ASP A 314 -30.16 13.45 -23.79
CA ASP A 314 -29.93 12.40 -24.79
C ASP A 314 -30.54 12.89 -26.11
N PRO A 315 -29.71 13.25 -27.11
CA PRO A 315 -30.20 13.84 -28.37
C PRO A 315 -31.02 12.85 -29.21
N TYR A 316 -31.11 11.57 -28.84
CA TYR A 316 -31.86 10.55 -29.58
C TYR A 316 -33.28 10.32 -29.08
N LEU A 317 -33.68 10.93 -27.97
CA LEU A 317 -35.01 10.72 -27.36
C LEU A 317 -36.14 11.52 -28.03
N ASP A 318 -35.81 12.57 -28.79
CA ASP A 318 -36.77 13.44 -29.50
C ASP A 318 -36.65 13.35 -31.03
N ALA A 319 -35.96 12.34 -31.58
CA ALA A 319 -35.87 12.17 -33.02
C ALA A 319 -37.22 11.68 -33.58
N ASP A 320 -38.08 12.63 -33.96
CA ASP A 320 -39.32 12.34 -34.70
C ASP A 320 -38.99 11.54 -35.98
N PRO A 321 -39.77 10.48 -36.32
CA PRO A 321 -39.48 9.60 -37.47
C PRO A 321 -39.28 10.32 -38.81
N TRP A 322 -39.83 11.54 -38.97
CA TRP A 322 -39.69 12.31 -40.21
C TRP A 322 -38.28 12.89 -40.43
N TYR A 323 -37.44 12.98 -39.39
CA TYR A 323 -36.07 13.51 -39.49
C TYR A 323 -35.08 12.48 -40.07
N LEU A 324 -35.37 11.18 -39.98
CA LEU A 324 -34.48 10.12 -40.46
C LEU A 324 -34.65 9.83 -41.96
N ASP A 325 -35.81 10.16 -42.55
CA ASP A 325 -36.09 9.91 -43.97
C ASP A 325 -35.32 10.84 -44.94
N ASN A 326 -34.67 11.90 -44.44
CA ASN A 326 -33.88 12.83 -45.26
C ASN A 326 -32.35 12.62 -45.16
N LEU A 327 -31.88 11.58 -44.46
CA LEU A 327 -30.45 11.29 -44.28
C LEU A 327 -29.93 10.13 -45.16
N GLU A 328 -30.79 9.51 -45.97
CA GLU A 328 -30.41 8.45 -46.93
C GLU A 328 -30.54 8.88 -48.41
N MET A 329 -30.18 10.13 -48.74
CA MET A 329 -29.85 10.54 -50.13
C MET A 329 -28.43 11.04 -50.27
#